data_AF-A0A8S2P9W6-F1
#
_entry.id   AF-A0A8S2P9W6-F1
#
_cell.length_a   1.000
_cell.length_b   1.000
_cell.length_c   1.000
_cell.angle_alpha   90.00
_cell.angle_beta   90.00
_cell.angle_gamma   90.00
#
_symmetry.space_group_name_H-M   'P 1'
#
loop_
_entity.id
_entity.type
_entity.pdbx_description
1 polymer ?
#
loop_
_entity_poly.entity_id
_entity_poly.type
_entity_poly.pdbx_seq_one_letter_code
_entity_poly.pdbx_strand_id
1 'polypeptide(L)'
;MQGDSYHLRQSVDTQNKTFSPYSSSIETSSNEQMHNSSRPTFTPPNQRKSDASENAAKMIPIDIDMNLKENMEEHSTIYYDIQGLVLRRGQPFSFTITFNQDFPADKYNLSFIFKPQTWPNFPRVKIPLNGSSNGWSAERLSTKDQENNCVYFQICSPCDATIGKYSFFLEISPLKKDLATKQDLSIFQFDIDIYILFNPWNSTDVCGLLSSDQIAEYALSEHGQIYLGSCEVPRSIPWYFGQFERDVLLTALTLLNKTTLPTGSHIDISLILRRLSSKICSDPGENDGIFPPSSDEPLSLRQENGYTSSPAILKKYLLLNGQSVQGDSGSNWQHAAVFCSLCRSLGIPSRIVTVYNATCGAQEQEKINLYGDKRQQPIIVVNKKVTRPWYLWNECWMRRDDVPAQNSGWQVVDSSAIDYNTKMRRIGPCSVAALKYGSLALKWDTPEIYSVLNANRSYWLVYPDGSKKLI
;
A
#
# COMPACT_ATOMS: atom_id res chain seq x y z
N MET A 1 -76.32 6.24 -7.48
CA MET A 1 -76.32 5.38 -6.28
C MET A 1 -74.92 5.45 -5.66
N GLN A 2 -74.88 5.92 -4.42
CA GLN A 2 -73.85 5.79 -3.35
C GLN A 2 -72.37 5.72 -3.79
N GLY A 3 -71.52 6.70 -3.46
CA GLY A 3 -71.02 6.98 -2.09
C GLY A 3 -69.61 6.38 -1.98
N ASP A 4 -68.57 6.94 -1.39
CA ASP A 4 -68.41 8.08 -0.49
C ASP A 4 -66.99 8.62 -0.62
N SER A 5 -66.86 9.93 -0.46
CA SER A 5 -65.63 10.66 -0.16
C SER A 5 -65.18 10.35 1.27
N TYR A 6 -63.94 9.88 1.44
CA TYR A 6 -63.27 9.85 2.75
C TYR A 6 -61.99 10.70 2.75
N HIS A 7 -62.11 11.85 3.43
CA HIS A 7 -60.99 12.53 4.06
C HIS A 7 -60.52 11.74 5.29
N LEU A 8 -59.21 11.51 5.41
CA LEU A 8 -58.52 11.20 6.67
C LEU A 8 -57.14 11.88 6.57
N ARG A 9 -57.04 13.08 7.15
CA ARG A 9 -56.46 13.38 8.47
C ARG A 9 -54.96 13.09 8.55
N GLN A 10 -54.20 14.18 8.53
CA GLN A 10 -52.85 14.28 9.07
C GLN A 10 -52.84 13.77 10.53
N SER A 11 -51.94 12.85 10.83
CA SER A 11 -51.40 12.64 12.16
C SER A 11 -49.88 12.75 12.05
N VAL A 12 -49.38 13.92 12.47
CA VAL A 12 -47.97 14.17 12.74
C VAL A 12 -47.66 13.47 14.06
N ASP A 13 -47.08 12.27 13.99
CA ASP A 13 -46.44 11.65 15.16
C ASP A 13 -44.99 12.11 15.22
N THR A 14 -44.79 13.26 15.87
CA THR A 14 -43.51 13.66 16.45
C THR A 14 -43.18 12.74 17.63
N GLN A 15 -42.51 11.61 17.36
CA GLN A 15 -41.71 10.97 18.41
C GLN A 15 -40.34 11.64 18.46
N ASN A 16 -40.28 12.71 19.26
CA ASN A 16 -39.04 13.23 19.84
C ASN A 16 -38.41 12.13 20.71
N LYS A 17 -37.52 11.32 20.13
CA LYS A 17 -36.47 10.64 20.90
C LYS A 17 -35.23 11.51 20.88
N THR A 18 -35.17 12.40 21.86
CA THR A 18 -33.93 13.03 22.32
C THR A 18 -32.90 11.94 22.61
N PHE A 19 -31.93 11.78 21.72
CA PHE A 19 -30.69 11.07 22.04
C PHE A 19 -29.88 11.97 22.98
N SER A 20 -30.01 11.71 24.28
CA SER A 20 -29.05 12.17 25.28
C SER A 20 -27.69 11.53 24.96
N PRO A 21 -26.57 12.28 25.01
CA PRO A 21 -25.26 11.69 24.89
C PRO A 21 -25.05 10.79 26.11
N TYR A 22 -24.80 9.50 25.86
CA TYR A 22 -24.28 8.60 26.88
C TYR A 22 -22.88 9.09 27.26
N SER A 23 -22.79 9.78 28.39
CA SER A 23 -21.57 9.89 29.16
C SER A 23 -21.28 8.52 29.77
N SER A 24 -20.56 7.67 29.05
CA SER A 24 -19.84 6.56 29.66
C SER A 24 -18.40 7.05 29.87
N SER A 25 -18.12 7.42 31.11
CA SER A 25 -16.78 7.45 31.68
C SER A 25 -16.08 6.13 31.38
N ILE A 26 -15.22 6.13 30.36
CA ILE A 26 -14.22 5.09 30.19
C ILE A 26 -13.14 5.44 31.20
N GLU A 27 -13.11 4.66 32.28
CA GLU A 27 -11.98 4.61 33.20
C GLU A 27 -10.72 4.37 32.37
N THR A 28 -9.84 5.37 32.38
CA THR A 28 -8.45 5.26 31.96
C THR A 28 -7.75 4.33 32.94
N SER A 29 -7.84 3.02 32.73
CA SER A 29 -6.99 2.05 33.41
C SER A 29 -5.94 1.53 32.42
N SER A 30 -4.71 2.03 32.63
CA SER A 30 -3.44 1.37 32.33
C SER A 30 -3.18 0.90 30.89
N ASN A 31 -2.75 1.83 30.04
CA ASN A 31 -1.88 1.55 28.88
C ASN A 31 -0.50 2.22 29.04
N GLU A 32 0.01 2.28 30.28
CA GLU A 32 1.35 2.82 30.60
C GLU A 32 2.44 1.73 30.71
N GLN A 33 2.17 0.46 30.35
CA GLN A 33 3.10 -0.65 30.61
C GLN A 33 3.65 -1.39 29.39
N MET A 34 3.68 -0.79 28.19
CA MET A 34 4.37 -1.40 27.03
C MET A 34 5.40 -0.53 26.30
N HIS A 35 5.83 0.60 26.86
CA HIS A 35 6.95 1.40 26.32
C HIS A 35 8.28 1.20 27.06
N ASN A 36 8.58 -0.05 27.42
CA ASN A 36 9.94 -0.47 27.76
C ASN A 36 10.38 -1.58 26.78
N SER A 37 10.28 -1.31 25.48
CA SER A 37 10.93 -2.15 24.48
C SER A 37 12.42 -1.87 24.51
N SER A 38 13.18 -2.90 24.87
CA SER A 38 14.63 -3.01 24.95
C SER A 38 15.40 -2.08 24.01
N ARG A 39 16.37 -1.35 24.57
CA ARG A 39 17.39 -0.61 23.80
C ARG A 39 18.02 -1.54 22.75
N PRO A 40 18.27 -1.08 21.51
CA PRO A 40 18.98 -1.87 20.51
C PRO A 40 20.34 -2.30 21.07
N THR A 41 20.62 -3.61 21.11
CA THR A 41 21.88 -4.12 21.64
C THR A 41 22.90 -4.32 20.52
N PHE A 42 24.04 -3.68 20.66
CA PHE A 42 25.22 -3.85 19.79
C PHE A 42 25.82 -5.26 19.94
N THR A 43 26.20 -5.89 18.83
CA THR A 43 27.02 -7.12 18.83
C THR A 43 28.44 -6.78 18.33
N PRO A 44 29.48 -6.79 19.18
CA PRO A 44 30.84 -6.49 18.74
C PRO A 44 31.42 -7.58 17.82
N PRO A 45 32.38 -7.25 16.92
CA PRO A 45 33.10 -8.26 16.14
C PRO A 45 34.10 -9.04 17.02
N ASN A 46 34.24 -10.35 16.76
CA ASN A 46 35.31 -11.19 17.33
C ASN A 46 36.70 -10.62 16.99
N GLN A 47 37.44 -10.12 17.99
CA GLN A 47 38.83 -9.69 17.83
C GLN A 47 39.79 -10.86 18.09
N ARG A 48 40.66 -11.17 17.12
CA ARG A 48 41.90 -11.91 17.38
C ARG A 48 42.91 -10.94 17.99
N LYS A 49 43.51 -11.32 19.14
CA LYS A 49 44.56 -10.55 19.82
C LYS A 49 45.82 -10.44 18.94
N SER A 50 46.31 -9.22 18.76
CA SER A 50 47.70 -8.95 18.38
C SER A 50 48.20 -7.71 19.13
N ASP A 51 49.48 -7.73 19.44
CA ASP A 51 50.15 -6.99 20.51
C ASP A 51 50.17 -5.45 20.40
N ALA A 52 50.41 -4.85 21.56
CA ALA A 52 50.41 -3.42 21.83
C ALA A 52 51.63 -2.67 21.27
N SER A 53 51.36 -1.63 20.50
CA SER A 53 52.12 -0.37 20.45
C SER A 53 51.11 0.77 20.54
N GLU A 54 51.53 1.98 20.93
CA GLU A 54 50.70 3.19 21.10
C GLU A 54 49.89 3.55 19.84
N ASN A 55 48.79 2.83 19.62
CA ASN A 55 47.78 3.15 18.63
C ASN A 55 46.69 3.92 19.36
N ALA A 56 46.46 5.17 18.95
CA ALA A 56 45.24 5.88 19.31
C ALA A 56 44.04 4.93 19.11
N ALA A 57 43.23 4.75 20.14
CA ALA A 57 42.13 3.79 20.11
C ALA A 57 41.27 4.02 18.85
N LYS A 58 40.98 2.94 18.11
CA LYS A 58 40.16 3.02 16.90
C LYS A 58 38.79 3.59 17.27
N MET A 59 38.30 4.56 16.50
CA MET A 59 36.96 5.10 16.70
C MET A 59 35.91 4.03 16.39
N ILE A 60 35.02 3.79 17.35
CA ILE A 60 33.90 2.84 17.22
C ILE A 60 32.61 3.50 17.73
N PRO A 61 31.46 3.24 17.08
CA PRO A 61 30.17 3.59 17.66
C PRO A 61 29.90 2.65 18.86
N ILE A 62 29.45 3.22 19.97
CA ILE A 62 29.04 2.50 21.19
C ILE A 62 27.53 2.33 21.20
N ASP A 63 26.80 3.39 20.86
CA ASP A 63 25.35 3.44 20.95
C ASP A 63 24.75 4.26 19.80
N ILE A 64 23.49 3.99 19.50
CA ILE A 64 22.70 4.75 18.53
C ILE A 64 21.29 5.02 19.07
N ASP A 65 20.92 6.29 19.11
CA ASP A 65 19.55 6.73 19.35
C ASP A 65 18.94 7.21 18.05
N MET A 66 17.97 6.48 17.53
CA MET A 66 17.28 6.80 16.27
C MET A 66 16.14 7.79 16.45
N ASN A 67 15.96 8.39 17.64
CA ASN A 67 14.89 9.34 17.97
C ASN A 67 13.53 8.86 17.44
N LEU A 68 13.20 7.59 17.76
CA LEU A 68 12.13 6.85 17.10
C LEU A 68 10.79 7.60 17.16
N LYS A 69 10.44 8.10 18.34
CA LYS A 69 9.16 8.77 18.58
C LYS A 69 9.06 10.06 17.78
N GLU A 70 10.05 10.95 17.92
CA GLU A 70 10.06 12.27 17.28
C GLU A 70 10.04 12.13 15.76
N ASN A 71 10.91 11.27 15.20
CA ASN A 71 10.94 11.04 13.77
C ASN A 71 9.61 10.43 13.28
N MET A 72 9.03 9.46 13.97
CA MET A 72 7.78 8.84 13.53
C MET A 72 6.56 9.78 13.67
N GLU A 73 6.56 10.69 14.65
CA GLU A 73 5.55 11.75 14.76
C GLU A 73 5.68 12.73 13.58
N GLU A 74 6.89 13.23 13.30
CA GLU A 74 7.15 14.15 12.18
C GLU A 74 6.84 13.54 10.82
N HIS A 75 7.12 12.25 10.64
CA HIS A 75 6.83 11.51 9.40
C HIS A 75 5.39 11.00 9.31
N SER A 76 4.52 11.27 10.29
CA SER A 76 3.14 10.74 10.32
C SER A 76 3.10 9.21 10.17
N THR A 77 3.96 8.53 10.93
CA THR A 77 4.16 7.07 10.96
C THR A 77 4.17 6.51 12.39
N ILE A 78 3.89 7.33 13.41
CA ILE A 78 3.82 6.90 14.83
C ILE A 78 2.78 5.81 15.10
N TYR A 79 1.79 5.68 14.21
CA TYR A 79 0.69 4.72 14.35
C TYR A 79 1.08 3.27 13.99
N TYR A 80 2.18 3.07 13.24
CA TYR A 80 2.57 1.72 12.79
C TYR A 80 3.02 0.86 13.97
N ASP A 81 2.31 -0.24 14.22
CA ASP A 81 2.68 -1.26 15.21
C ASP A 81 3.76 -2.18 14.63
N ILE A 82 4.98 -1.64 14.45
CA ILE A 82 6.12 -2.41 13.96
C ILE A 82 7.41 -1.95 14.64
N GLN A 83 8.25 -2.92 14.99
CA GLN A 83 9.56 -2.63 15.55
C GLN A 83 10.47 -2.02 14.47
N GLY A 84 11.11 -0.89 14.80
CA GLY A 84 12.04 -0.19 13.92
C GLY A 84 11.62 1.25 13.67
N LEU A 85 12.34 1.92 12.79
CA LEU A 85 12.06 3.31 12.42
C LEU A 85 11.26 3.34 11.10
N VAL A 86 10.03 3.85 11.12
CA VAL A 86 9.21 3.99 9.92
C VAL A 86 9.24 5.45 9.44
N LEU A 87 9.69 5.67 8.23
CA LEU A 87 9.90 6.97 7.61
C LEU A 87 9.15 7.06 6.28
N ARG A 88 9.02 8.30 5.79
CA ARG A 88 8.54 8.62 4.45
C ARG A 88 9.66 9.27 3.67
N ARG A 89 9.85 8.85 2.42
CA ARG A 89 10.93 9.36 1.56
C ARG A 89 10.80 10.88 1.33
N GLY A 90 11.90 11.55 0.99
CA GLY A 90 11.86 12.98 0.71
C GLY A 90 11.72 13.89 1.94
N GLN A 91 11.79 13.33 3.15
CA GLN A 91 11.73 14.08 4.40
C GLN A 91 12.94 13.71 5.27
N PRO A 92 13.59 14.69 5.92
CA PRO A 92 14.74 14.45 6.78
C PRO A 92 14.32 13.77 8.08
N PHE A 93 15.21 12.93 8.61
CA PHE A 93 15.10 12.36 9.95
C PHE A 93 16.45 12.48 10.65
N SER A 94 16.42 12.51 11.98
CA SER A 94 17.62 12.76 12.79
C SER A 94 17.91 11.65 13.78
N PHE A 95 19.18 11.44 14.13
CA PHE A 95 19.60 10.42 15.07
C PHE A 95 20.94 10.80 15.72
N THR A 96 21.24 10.19 16.86
CA THR A 96 22.46 10.41 17.62
C THR A 96 23.31 9.14 17.61
N ILE A 97 24.62 9.28 17.37
CA ILE A 97 25.58 8.20 17.60
C ILE A 97 26.53 8.63 18.71
N THR A 98 26.67 7.77 19.72
CA THR A 98 27.68 7.92 20.76
C THR A 98 28.92 7.11 20.40
N PHE A 99 30.08 7.76 20.36
CA PHE A 99 31.36 7.12 20.09
C PHE A 99 32.15 6.86 21.37
N ASN A 100 33.16 5.98 21.28
CA ASN A 100 34.10 5.70 22.38
C ASN A 100 35.08 6.82 22.71
N GLN A 101 35.09 7.88 21.92
CA GLN A 101 35.95 9.04 22.06
C GLN A 101 35.28 10.24 21.39
N ASP A 102 35.76 11.44 21.70
CA ASP A 102 35.34 12.67 21.03
C ASP A 102 35.50 12.54 19.51
N PHE A 103 34.47 12.94 18.76
CA PHE A 103 34.46 12.82 17.31
C PHE A 103 35.42 13.84 16.66
N PRO A 104 36.61 13.42 16.19
CA PRO A 104 37.58 14.32 15.59
C PRO A 104 37.26 14.43 14.10
N ALA A 105 36.43 15.42 13.74
CA ALA A 105 35.95 15.63 12.37
C ALA A 105 37.08 15.83 11.34
N ASP A 106 38.29 16.18 11.80
CA ASP A 106 39.51 16.36 11.02
C ASP A 106 40.32 15.07 10.79
N LYS A 107 39.97 13.96 11.46
CA LYS A 107 40.72 12.69 11.41
C LYS A 107 40.00 11.56 10.69
N TYR A 108 38.67 11.57 10.62
CA TYR A 108 37.88 10.46 10.07
C TYR A 108 36.84 10.93 9.04
N ASN A 109 36.68 10.14 7.99
CA ASN A 109 35.53 10.17 7.09
C ASN A 109 34.46 9.21 7.62
N LEU A 110 33.23 9.70 7.69
CA LEU A 110 32.04 8.88 7.94
C LEU A 110 31.25 8.69 6.65
N SER A 111 30.68 7.50 6.47
CA SER A 111 29.67 7.25 5.46
C SER A 111 28.55 6.38 5.99
N PHE A 112 27.32 6.82 5.78
CA PHE A 112 26.12 6.09 6.14
C PHE A 112 25.70 5.20 4.98
N ILE A 113 25.42 3.93 5.25
CA ILE A 113 25.07 2.95 4.22
C ILE A 113 23.69 2.37 4.51
N PHE A 114 22.79 2.52 3.54
CA PHE A 114 21.47 1.92 3.52
C PHE A 114 21.48 0.76 2.53
N LYS A 115 21.29 -0.46 3.04
CA LYS A 115 21.19 -1.67 2.21
C LYS A 115 19.73 -2.13 2.13
N PRO A 116 19.10 -2.10 0.95
CA PRO A 116 17.75 -2.63 0.79
C PRO A 116 17.68 -4.11 1.20
N GLN A 117 16.69 -4.44 2.04
CA GLN A 117 16.22 -5.81 2.30
C GLN A 117 15.00 -6.13 1.41
N THR A 118 14.22 -5.11 1.03
CA THR A 118 13.22 -5.24 -0.02
C THR A 118 13.89 -5.15 -1.39
N TRP A 119 13.61 -6.10 -2.27
CA TRP A 119 14.28 -6.33 -3.54
C TRP A 119 15.82 -6.32 -3.41
N PRO A 120 16.41 -7.37 -2.82
CA PRO A 120 17.82 -7.39 -2.38
C PRO A 120 18.85 -7.22 -3.51
N ASN A 121 18.44 -7.34 -4.78
CA ASN A 121 19.29 -7.10 -5.94
C ASN A 121 19.54 -5.61 -6.21
N PHE A 122 18.84 -4.70 -5.54
CA PHE A 122 19.05 -3.26 -5.72
C PHE A 122 20.28 -2.74 -4.98
N PRO A 123 20.95 -1.71 -5.56
CA PRO A 123 22.19 -1.20 -5.00
C PRO A 123 21.96 -0.59 -3.63
N ARG A 124 22.90 -0.84 -2.71
CA ARG A 124 23.03 -0.07 -1.48
C ARG A 124 23.31 1.40 -1.78
N VAL A 125 22.80 2.29 -0.95
CA VAL A 125 23.13 3.72 -0.98
C VAL A 125 24.23 3.97 0.05
N LYS A 126 25.30 4.65 -0.35
CA LYS A 126 26.38 5.11 0.53
C LYS A 126 26.45 6.63 0.49
N ILE A 127 26.29 7.26 1.65
CA ILE A 127 26.15 8.71 1.81
C ILE A 127 27.33 9.22 2.65
N PRO A 128 28.26 10.00 2.09
CA PRO A 128 29.32 10.61 2.89
C PRO A 128 28.74 11.68 3.81
N LEU A 129 29.28 11.82 5.02
CA LEU A 129 28.93 12.91 5.92
C LEU A 129 29.27 14.27 5.28
N ASN A 130 28.36 15.25 5.42
CA ASN A 130 28.43 16.58 4.81
C ASN A 130 28.52 16.53 3.27
N GLY A 131 27.91 15.51 2.67
CA GLY A 131 27.84 15.33 1.23
C GLY A 131 26.54 14.68 0.79
N SER A 132 26.45 14.40 -0.50
CA SER A 132 25.28 13.79 -1.11
C SER A 132 25.64 12.65 -2.06
N SER A 133 24.74 11.69 -2.20
CA SER A 133 24.90 10.53 -3.08
C SER A 133 23.54 10.07 -3.57
N ASN A 134 23.32 10.06 -4.89
CA ASN A 134 22.04 9.67 -5.50
C ASN A 134 20.83 10.41 -4.89
N GLY A 135 20.96 11.72 -4.66
CA GLY A 135 19.91 12.55 -4.04
C GLY A 135 19.79 12.44 -2.52
N TRP A 136 20.39 11.41 -1.90
CA TRP A 136 20.49 11.34 -0.45
C TRP A 136 21.52 12.33 0.07
N SER A 137 21.29 12.88 1.24
CA SER A 137 22.23 13.78 1.93
C SER A 137 22.36 13.40 3.40
N ALA A 138 23.53 13.66 3.97
CA ALA A 138 23.80 13.49 5.38
C ALA A 138 24.58 14.69 5.90
N GLU A 139 24.16 15.24 7.04
CA GLU A 139 24.82 16.37 7.67
C GLU A 139 24.99 16.13 9.17
N ARG A 140 26.04 16.73 9.73
CA ARG A 140 26.20 16.83 11.18
C ARG A 140 25.45 18.05 11.66
N LEU A 141 24.55 17.87 12.60
CA LEU A 141 23.88 18.97 13.29
C LEU A 141 24.71 19.40 14.50
N SER A 142 24.70 20.70 14.81
CA SER A 142 25.38 21.23 15.99
C SER A 142 24.71 20.69 17.25
N THR A 143 25.48 20.08 18.16
CA THR A 143 24.98 19.66 19.47
C THR A 143 24.70 20.88 20.33
N LYS A 144 23.60 20.85 21.10
CA LYS A 144 23.33 21.84 22.16
C LYS A 144 24.13 21.52 23.44
N ASP A 145 24.61 20.28 23.57
CA ASP A 145 25.30 19.76 24.74
C ASP A 145 26.82 19.66 24.53
N GLN A 146 27.54 19.81 25.65
CA GLN A 146 29.00 19.93 25.74
C GLN A 146 29.77 18.60 25.57
N GLU A 147 29.09 17.49 25.29
CA GLU A 147 29.70 16.17 25.12
C GLU A 147 30.10 15.93 23.64
N ASN A 148 31.41 16.01 23.37
CA ASN A 148 31.96 15.90 22.01
C ASN A 148 31.94 14.47 21.42
N ASN A 149 31.63 13.45 22.21
CA ASN A 149 31.54 12.05 21.80
C ASN A 149 30.13 11.64 21.33
N CYS A 150 29.11 12.43 21.65
CA CYS A 150 27.73 12.24 21.19
C CYS A 150 27.48 13.16 19.99
N VAL A 151 27.24 12.60 18.81
CA VAL A 151 27.11 13.39 17.58
C VAL A 151 25.72 13.25 17.00
N TYR A 152 25.07 14.39 16.78
CA TYR A 152 23.76 14.48 16.17
C TYR A 152 23.88 14.57 14.64
N PHE A 153 23.16 13.71 13.94
CA PHE A 153 23.15 13.62 12.50
C PHE A 153 21.74 13.77 11.96
N GLN A 154 21.64 14.31 10.74
CA GLN A 154 20.41 14.32 9.97
C GLN A 154 20.67 13.70 8.60
N ILE A 155 19.76 12.85 8.15
CA ILE A 155 19.78 12.26 6.81
C ILE A 155 18.48 12.61 6.11
N CYS A 156 18.57 13.00 4.84
CA CYS A 156 17.41 13.19 3.98
C CYS A 156 17.53 12.28 2.76
N SER A 157 16.48 11.49 2.53
CA SER A 157 16.33 10.68 1.32
C SER A 157 15.69 11.52 0.20
N PRO A 158 15.95 11.23 -1.09
CA PRO A 158 15.23 11.89 -2.18
C PRO A 158 13.78 11.39 -2.28
N CYS A 159 12.93 12.15 -2.97
CA CYS A 159 11.51 11.81 -3.14
C CYS A 159 11.27 10.64 -4.11
N ASP A 160 12.31 10.19 -4.82
CA ASP A 160 12.31 8.99 -5.65
C ASP A 160 13.12 7.86 -5.00
N ALA A 161 13.44 7.95 -3.70
CA ALA A 161 14.07 6.82 -3.00
C ALA A 161 13.20 5.55 -3.12
N THR A 162 13.87 4.41 -3.26
CA THR A 162 13.21 3.10 -3.23
C THR A 162 12.49 2.94 -1.91
N ILE A 163 11.25 2.47 -1.96
CA ILE A 163 10.53 2.12 -0.74
C ILE A 163 10.95 0.73 -0.26
N GLY A 164 10.78 0.49 1.04
CA GLY A 164 10.93 -0.83 1.62
C GLY A 164 11.73 -0.85 2.91
N LYS A 165 12.18 -2.04 3.27
CA LYS A 165 12.98 -2.28 4.47
C LYS A 165 14.47 -2.15 4.18
N TYR A 166 15.21 -1.54 5.08
CA TYR A 166 16.63 -1.27 4.98
C TYR A 166 17.40 -1.72 6.23
N SER A 167 18.58 -2.30 6.00
CA SER A 167 19.63 -2.39 7.03
C SER A 167 20.49 -1.12 7.01
N PHE A 168 20.87 -0.67 8.20
CA PHE A 168 21.66 0.54 8.39
C PHE A 168 23.09 0.23 8.86
N PHE A 169 24.08 0.84 8.21
CA PHE A 169 25.48 0.68 8.58
C PHE A 169 26.21 2.02 8.63
N LEU A 170 27.21 2.11 9.50
CA LEU A 170 28.20 3.17 9.52
C LEU A 170 29.53 2.65 9.03
N GLU A 171 30.09 3.30 8.01
CA GLU A 171 31.48 3.12 7.60
C GLU A 171 32.34 4.26 8.17
N ILE A 172 33.44 3.89 8.82
CA ILE A 172 34.45 4.79 9.36
C ILE A 172 35.78 4.50 8.66
N SER A 173 36.40 5.55 8.10
CA SER A 173 37.74 5.46 7.51
C SER A 173 38.60 6.66 7.89
N PRO A 174 39.93 6.52 8.04
CA PRO A 174 40.82 7.66 8.29
C PRO A 174 40.82 8.67 7.13
N LEU A 175 40.99 9.95 7.44
CA LEU A 175 41.06 11.03 6.43
C LEU A 175 42.33 10.91 5.57
N LYS A 176 43.46 10.59 6.20
CA LYS A 176 44.74 10.32 5.52
C LYS A 176 44.86 8.83 5.26
N LYS A 177 44.89 8.44 3.99
CA LYS A 177 45.23 7.07 3.59
C LYS A 177 46.74 6.91 3.74
N ASP A 178 47.19 6.15 4.73
CA ASP A 178 48.57 5.70 4.73
C ASP A 178 48.74 4.66 3.61
N LEU A 179 49.63 4.91 2.66
CA LEU A 179 49.84 4.04 1.49
C LEU A 179 50.44 2.68 1.90
N ALA A 180 50.98 2.58 3.12
CA ALA A 180 51.61 1.38 3.67
C ALA A 180 50.62 0.36 4.27
N THR A 181 49.44 0.79 4.76
CA THR A 181 48.45 -0.10 5.38
C THR A 181 47.21 -0.22 4.50
N LYS A 182 47.01 -1.41 3.93
CA LYS A 182 45.74 -1.76 3.28
C LYS A 182 44.61 -1.72 4.32
N GLN A 183 43.74 -0.72 4.19
CA GLN A 183 42.37 -0.65 4.74
C GLN A 183 42.22 -0.64 6.27
N ASP A 184 42.41 0.53 6.89
CA ASP A 184 41.82 0.85 8.20
C ASP A 184 40.32 1.22 8.11
N LEU A 185 39.58 0.52 7.26
CA LEU A 185 38.14 0.74 7.07
C LEU A 185 37.36 -0.14 8.07
N SER A 186 36.40 0.45 8.76
CA SER A 186 35.52 -0.25 9.69
C SER A 186 34.08 -0.05 9.28
N ILE A 187 33.30 -1.14 9.24
CA ILE A 187 31.85 -1.09 8.97
C ILE A 187 31.14 -1.65 10.19
N PHE A 188 30.19 -0.90 10.70
CA PHE A 188 29.35 -1.27 11.84
C PHE A 188 27.91 -1.37 11.36
N GLN A 189 27.26 -2.51 11.59
CA GLN A 189 25.82 -2.66 11.36
C GLN A 189 25.08 -2.30 12.64
N PHE A 190 24.02 -1.50 12.53
CA PHE A 190 23.10 -1.25 13.63
C PHE A 190 21.97 -2.27 13.60
N ASP A 191 21.60 -2.79 14.77
CA ASP A 191 20.47 -3.72 14.93
C ASP A 191 19.15 -2.96 15.00
N ILE A 192 18.83 -2.28 13.90
CA ILE A 192 17.57 -1.58 13.71
C ILE A 192 17.11 -1.70 12.27
N ASP A 193 15.83 -2.01 12.12
CA ASP A 193 15.16 -2.02 10.83
C ASP A 193 14.65 -0.61 10.52
N ILE A 194 14.97 -0.11 9.32
CA ILE A 194 14.45 1.17 8.82
C ILE A 194 13.51 0.90 7.67
N TYR A 195 12.29 1.43 7.75
CA TYR A 195 11.28 1.33 6.70
C TYR A 195 11.11 2.69 6.05
N ILE A 196 11.19 2.74 4.71
CA ILE A 196 11.00 3.97 3.94
C ILE A 196 9.79 3.77 3.04
N LEU A 197 8.80 4.64 3.20
CA LEU A 197 7.50 4.56 2.53
C LEU A 197 7.28 5.75 1.58
N PHE A 198 6.22 5.69 0.78
CA PHE A 198 5.78 6.83 -0.03
C PHE A 198 5.34 8.00 0.85
N ASN A 199 5.48 9.22 0.33
CA ASN A 199 5.20 10.44 1.07
C ASN A 199 4.09 11.30 0.44
N PRO A 200 2.81 11.11 0.81
CA PRO A 200 1.73 11.95 0.28
C PRO A 200 1.71 13.38 0.85
N TRP A 201 2.48 13.68 1.90
CA TRP A 201 2.66 15.05 2.43
C TRP A 201 3.66 15.86 1.62
N ASN A 202 4.54 15.21 0.86
CA ASN A 202 5.55 15.89 0.05
C ASN A 202 5.02 16.10 -1.38
N SER A 203 4.87 17.35 -1.80
CA SER A 203 4.36 17.72 -3.13
C SER A 203 5.24 17.29 -4.30
N THR A 204 6.51 17.00 -4.05
CA THR A 204 7.45 16.52 -5.08
C THR A 204 7.41 15.00 -5.25
N ASP A 205 6.95 14.26 -4.23
CA ASP A 205 6.67 12.83 -4.35
C ASP A 205 5.56 12.59 -5.38
N VAL A 206 5.61 11.44 -6.05
CA VAL A 206 4.57 11.00 -7.01
C VAL A 206 3.22 10.80 -6.32
N CYS A 207 3.18 10.48 -5.02
CA CYS A 207 1.94 10.37 -4.24
C CYS A 207 1.44 11.70 -3.66
N GLY A 208 2.16 12.81 -3.88
CA GLY A 208 1.84 14.12 -3.32
C GLY A 208 0.61 14.79 -3.94
N LEU A 209 0.32 16.02 -3.49
CA LEU A 209 -0.72 16.93 -4.01
C LEU A 209 -2.16 16.63 -3.57
N LEU A 210 -2.36 15.85 -2.51
CA LEU A 210 -3.66 15.70 -1.85
C LEU A 210 -3.85 16.79 -0.78
N SER A 211 -5.12 17.15 -0.53
CA SER A 211 -5.45 17.97 0.63
C SER A 211 -5.30 17.19 1.94
N SER A 212 -5.18 17.88 3.07
CA SER A 212 -5.10 17.25 4.39
C SER A 212 -6.29 16.30 4.67
N ASP A 213 -7.51 16.70 4.29
CA ASP A 213 -8.71 15.86 4.43
C ASP A 213 -8.64 14.59 3.56
N GLN A 214 -8.09 14.71 2.36
CA GLN A 214 -7.91 13.57 1.46
C GLN A 214 -6.82 12.62 1.98
N ILE A 215 -5.74 13.14 2.57
CA ILE A 215 -4.72 12.31 3.22
C ILE A 215 -5.32 11.59 4.44
N ALA A 216 -6.12 12.31 5.25
CA ALA A 216 -6.81 11.73 6.39
C ALA A 216 -7.70 10.55 5.97
N GLU A 217 -8.47 10.68 4.89
CA GLU A 217 -9.37 9.62 4.42
C GLU A 217 -8.65 8.49 3.65
N TYR A 218 -7.75 8.83 2.72
CA TYR A 218 -7.22 7.88 1.76
C TYR A 218 -5.87 7.26 2.15
N ALA A 219 -5.20 7.80 3.16
CA ALA A 219 -3.95 7.25 3.68
C ALA A 219 -4.03 6.89 5.18
N LEU A 220 -4.69 7.70 6.01
CA LEU A 220 -4.70 7.50 7.47
C LEU A 220 -5.90 6.70 8.00
N SER A 221 -7.08 6.84 7.41
CA SER A 221 -8.28 6.15 7.89
C SER A 221 -8.15 4.64 7.77
N GLU A 222 -8.30 3.92 8.88
CA GLU A 222 -8.23 2.45 8.92
C GLU A 222 -9.60 1.78 8.76
N HIS A 223 -10.68 2.56 8.75
CA HIS A 223 -12.04 2.06 8.65
C HIS A 223 -12.69 2.59 7.38
N GLY A 224 -13.32 1.70 6.61
CA GLY A 224 -13.99 2.05 5.38
C GLY A 224 -15.37 1.43 5.26
N GLN A 225 -16.10 1.89 4.26
CA GLN A 225 -17.37 1.32 3.83
C GLN A 225 -17.20 0.77 2.42
N ILE A 226 -17.60 -0.49 2.23
CA ILE A 226 -17.59 -1.15 0.92
C ILE A 226 -19.05 -1.28 0.46
N TYR A 227 -19.36 -0.67 -0.67
CA TYR A 227 -20.72 -0.67 -1.22
C TYR A 227 -20.92 -1.90 -2.11
N LEU A 228 -21.98 -2.66 -1.82
CA LEU A 228 -22.46 -3.85 -2.54
C LEU A 228 -23.97 -3.65 -2.84
N GLY A 229 -24.68 -4.73 -3.18
CA GLY A 229 -26.12 -4.68 -3.45
C GLY A 229 -26.42 -4.39 -4.92
N SER A 230 -27.38 -3.53 -5.21
CA SER A 230 -27.64 -3.05 -6.58
C SER A 230 -27.59 -1.52 -6.63
N CYS A 231 -27.62 -0.94 -7.83
CA CYS A 231 -27.68 0.52 -7.97
C CYS A 231 -28.98 1.12 -7.40
N GLU A 232 -30.07 0.35 -7.35
CA GLU A 232 -31.35 0.78 -6.77
C GLU A 232 -31.37 0.67 -5.25
N VAL A 233 -30.68 -0.35 -4.69
CA VAL A 233 -30.62 -0.61 -3.26
C VAL A 233 -29.16 -0.88 -2.85
N PRO A 234 -28.32 0.17 -2.81
CA PRO A 234 -26.94 0.03 -2.39
C PRO A 234 -26.90 -0.36 -0.91
N ARG A 235 -26.02 -1.29 -0.56
CA ARG A 235 -25.79 -1.71 0.82
C ARG A 235 -24.32 -1.57 1.13
N SER A 236 -23.96 -0.92 2.23
CA SER A 236 -22.57 -0.88 2.67
C SER A 236 -22.29 -1.99 3.69
N ILE A 237 -21.06 -2.49 3.65
CA ILE A 237 -20.49 -3.28 4.74
C ILE A 237 -19.28 -2.51 5.31
N PRO A 238 -19.13 -2.45 6.64
CA PRO A 238 -17.93 -1.89 7.23
C PRO A 238 -16.74 -2.82 6.99
N TRP A 239 -15.56 -2.24 6.82
CA TRP A 239 -14.31 -2.99 6.71
C TRP A 239 -13.20 -2.32 7.51
N TYR A 240 -12.42 -3.12 8.24
CA TYR A 240 -11.21 -2.65 8.90
C TYR A 240 -9.99 -2.95 8.02
N PHE A 241 -9.38 -1.90 7.47
CA PHE A 241 -8.18 -1.97 6.66
C PHE A 241 -6.94 -2.27 7.48
N GLY A 242 -6.83 -1.68 8.68
CA GLY A 242 -5.75 -1.90 9.64
C GLY A 242 -4.35 -1.72 9.06
N GLN A 243 -4.12 -0.72 8.20
CA GLN A 243 -2.84 -0.57 7.51
C GLN A 243 -1.64 -0.33 8.44
N PHE A 244 -1.88 0.07 9.69
CA PHE A 244 -0.85 0.27 10.70
C PHE A 244 -0.52 -0.98 11.51
N GLU A 245 -1.33 -2.03 11.42
CA GLU A 245 -1.03 -3.33 12.02
C GLU A 245 0.24 -3.93 11.42
N ARG A 246 1.09 -4.51 12.28
CA ARG A 246 2.38 -5.13 11.92
C ARG A 246 2.31 -5.97 10.65
N ASP A 247 1.31 -6.85 10.61
CA ASP A 247 1.17 -7.88 9.60
C ASP A 247 0.86 -7.29 8.22
N VAL A 248 0.27 -6.10 8.13
CA VAL A 248 -0.11 -5.48 6.85
C VAL A 248 1.10 -4.91 6.13
N LEU A 249 1.93 -4.12 6.82
CA LEU A 249 3.17 -3.60 6.23
C LEU A 249 4.16 -4.73 5.90
N LEU A 250 4.33 -5.69 6.81
CA LEU A 250 5.21 -6.85 6.56
C LEU A 250 4.73 -7.68 5.37
N THR A 251 3.42 -7.86 5.20
CA THR A 251 2.88 -8.55 4.03
C THR A 251 3.15 -7.76 2.76
N ALA A 252 2.91 -6.44 2.74
CA ALA A 252 3.18 -5.61 1.57
C ALA A 252 4.65 -5.76 1.11
N LEU A 253 5.61 -5.66 2.04
CA LEU A 253 7.03 -5.80 1.75
C LEU A 253 7.42 -7.22 1.30
N THR A 254 6.80 -8.25 1.90
CA THR A 254 6.97 -9.65 1.48
C THR A 254 6.48 -9.87 0.05
N LEU A 255 5.33 -9.31 -0.31
CA LEU A 255 4.79 -9.40 -1.67
C LEU A 255 5.67 -8.67 -2.68
N LEU A 256 6.17 -7.48 -2.34
CA LEU A 256 7.14 -6.77 -3.19
C LEU A 256 8.36 -7.66 -3.46
N ASN A 257 8.90 -8.35 -2.45
CA ASN A 257 10.03 -9.28 -2.63
C ASN A 257 9.74 -10.47 -3.56
N LYS A 258 8.48 -10.84 -3.74
CA LYS A 258 8.06 -11.89 -4.69
C LYS A 258 7.86 -11.37 -6.11
N THR A 259 7.92 -10.06 -6.30
CA THR A 259 7.79 -9.44 -7.62
C THR A 259 9.16 -9.20 -8.24
N THR A 260 9.24 -9.39 -9.55
CA THR A 260 10.41 -8.98 -10.33
C THR A 260 10.11 -7.66 -11.03
N LEU A 261 11.00 -6.69 -10.84
CA LEU A 261 10.99 -5.41 -11.52
C LEU A 261 12.21 -5.30 -12.44
N PRO A 262 12.07 -4.68 -13.62
CA PRO A 262 13.24 -4.32 -14.43
C PRO A 262 14.20 -3.42 -13.64
N THR A 263 15.48 -3.47 -14.00
CA THR A 263 16.50 -2.63 -13.39
C THR A 263 16.13 -1.15 -13.50
N GLY A 264 16.18 -0.42 -12.38
CA GLY A 264 15.83 1.00 -12.31
C GLY A 264 14.32 1.30 -12.22
N SER A 265 13.44 0.31 -12.31
CA SER A 265 11.99 0.51 -12.26
C SER A 265 11.39 0.49 -10.85
N HIS A 266 12.22 0.42 -9.81
CA HIS A 266 11.80 0.33 -8.41
C HIS A 266 11.34 1.66 -7.79
N ILE A 267 11.43 2.74 -8.56
CA ILE A 267 10.91 4.06 -8.20
C ILE A 267 9.58 4.36 -8.93
N ASP A 268 9.25 3.55 -9.95
CA ASP A 268 8.04 3.69 -10.76
C ASP A 268 6.84 3.07 -10.03
N ILE A 269 6.06 3.92 -9.37
CA ILE A 269 4.85 3.52 -8.66
C ILE A 269 3.85 2.77 -9.56
N SER A 270 3.81 3.06 -10.87
CA SER A 270 2.89 2.38 -11.77
C SER A 270 3.24 0.92 -11.92
N LEU A 271 4.53 0.62 -12.07
CA LEU A 271 5.02 -0.76 -12.14
C LEU A 271 4.91 -1.46 -10.79
N ILE A 272 5.20 -0.77 -9.68
CA ILE A 272 5.03 -1.31 -8.32
C ILE A 272 3.58 -1.74 -8.10
N LEU A 273 2.61 -0.87 -8.36
CA LEU A 273 1.19 -1.19 -8.18
C LEU A 273 0.74 -2.33 -9.09
N ARG A 274 1.15 -2.33 -10.36
CA ARG A 274 0.83 -3.39 -11.32
C ARG A 274 1.37 -4.75 -10.89
N ARG A 275 2.55 -4.79 -10.25
CA ARG A 275 3.15 -6.03 -9.73
C ARG A 275 2.60 -6.43 -8.37
N LEU A 276 2.31 -5.48 -7.51
CA LEU A 276 1.70 -5.75 -6.21
C LEU A 276 0.28 -6.29 -6.37
N SER A 277 -0.52 -5.72 -7.27
CA SER A 277 -1.88 -6.18 -7.55
C SER A 277 -1.91 -7.62 -8.05
N SER A 278 -0.89 -8.03 -8.81
CA SER A 278 -0.73 -9.41 -9.28
C SER A 278 -0.40 -10.44 -8.21
N LYS A 279 -0.15 -10.00 -6.98
CA LYS A 279 0.12 -10.89 -5.83
C LYS A 279 -1.02 -10.91 -4.83
N ILE A 280 -2.15 -10.29 -5.13
CA ILE A 280 -3.38 -10.44 -4.34
C ILE A 280 -3.98 -11.82 -4.56
N CYS A 281 -4.22 -12.19 -5.82
CA CYS A 281 -4.70 -13.51 -6.19
C CYS A 281 -3.65 -14.22 -7.03
N SER A 282 -3.31 -15.45 -6.67
CA SER A 282 -2.34 -16.28 -7.40
C SER A 282 -2.79 -16.57 -8.83
N ASP A 283 -1.87 -16.54 -9.78
CA ASP A 283 -2.10 -16.97 -11.16
C ASP A 283 -2.39 -18.49 -11.20
N PRO A 284 -3.15 -19.00 -12.20
CA PRO A 284 -3.46 -20.43 -12.28
C PRO A 284 -2.19 -21.29 -12.30
N GLY A 285 -2.11 -22.25 -11.36
CA GLY A 285 -0.93 -23.11 -11.19
C GLY A 285 0.12 -22.58 -10.22
N GLU A 286 -0.02 -21.34 -9.77
CA GLU A 286 0.85 -20.70 -8.76
C GLU A 286 0.19 -20.70 -7.38
N ASN A 287 1.01 -20.49 -6.34
CA ASN A 287 0.58 -20.39 -4.94
C ASN A 287 1.33 -19.27 -4.21
N ASP A 288 1.62 -18.18 -4.91
CA ASP A 288 2.55 -17.13 -4.45
C ASP A 288 1.87 -15.80 -4.07
N GLY A 289 0.58 -15.63 -4.38
CA GLY A 289 -0.28 -14.54 -3.93
C GLY A 289 -1.02 -14.83 -2.61
N ILE A 290 -1.76 -13.85 -2.10
CA ILE A 290 -2.50 -13.97 -0.82
C ILE A 290 -3.64 -14.98 -0.92
N PHE A 291 -4.44 -14.89 -1.97
CA PHE A 291 -5.54 -15.81 -2.23
C PHE A 291 -5.14 -16.84 -3.29
N PRO A 292 -5.64 -18.09 -3.20
CA PRO A 292 -5.43 -19.09 -4.24
C PRO A 292 -6.11 -18.64 -5.54
N PRO A 293 -5.77 -19.25 -6.69
CA PRO A 293 -6.34 -18.86 -7.96
C PRO A 293 -7.87 -18.91 -7.92
N SER A 294 -8.51 -17.77 -8.20
CA SER A 294 -9.96 -17.69 -8.29
C SER A 294 -10.45 -18.39 -9.55
N SER A 295 -11.43 -19.29 -9.40
CA SER A 295 -12.25 -19.73 -10.51
C SER A 295 -13.16 -18.57 -10.92
N ASP A 296 -13.39 -18.38 -12.23
CA ASP A 296 -14.33 -17.38 -12.78
C ASP A 296 -15.82 -17.63 -12.39
N GLU A 297 -16.07 -18.35 -11.30
CA GLU A 297 -17.38 -18.68 -10.78
C GLU A 297 -18.15 -17.42 -10.36
N PRO A 298 -19.47 -17.39 -10.61
CA PRO A 298 -20.30 -16.23 -10.34
C PRO A 298 -20.20 -15.82 -8.87
N LEU A 299 -20.08 -14.50 -8.65
CA LEU A 299 -20.07 -13.84 -7.35
C LEU A 299 -21.27 -14.29 -6.51
N SER A 300 -21.11 -15.37 -5.77
CA SER A 300 -22.00 -15.66 -4.66
C SER A 300 -21.53 -14.79 -3.50
N LEU A 301 -22.48 -14.22 -2.76
CA LEU A 301 -22.25 -13.66 -1.43
C LEU A 301 -21.90 -14.82 -0.47
N ARG A 302 -20.95 -15.70 -0.80
CA ARG A 302 -20.48 -16.74 0.12
C ARG A 302 -19.80 -16.04 1.29
N GLN A 303 -20.64 -15.64 2.25
CA GLN A 303 -20.34 -15.57 3.66
C GLN A 303 -19.99 -16.99 4.10
N GLU A 304 -18.78 -17.46 3.85
CA GLU A 304 -18.31 -18.68 4.52
C GLU A 304 -17.06 -18.46 5.38
N ASN A 305 -16.37 -17.31 5.24
CA ASN A 305 -15.12 -17.10 5.96
C ASN A 305 -15.24 -16.13 7.14
N GLY A 306 -16.32 -15.35 7.21
CA GLY A 306 -16.58 -14.41 8.30
C GLY A 306 -15.56 -13.27 8.47
N TYR A 307 -14.61 -13.09 7.54
CA TYR A 307 -13.61 -12.03 7.63
C TYR A 307 -14.28 -10.65 7.54
N THR A 308 -13.92 -9.78 8.47
CA THR A 308 -14.37 -8.38 8.55
C THR A 308 -13.21 -7.38 8.45
N SER A 309 -11.99 -7.89 8.25
CA SER A 309 -10.78 -7.08 8.23
C SER A 309 -9.66 -7.67 7.37
N SER A 310 -8.82 -6.80 6.81
CA SER A 310 -7.62 -7.20 6.06
C SER A 310 -6.53 -7.82 6.96
N PRO A 311 -6.23 -7.29 8.17
CA PRO A 311 -5.20 -7.86 9.04
C PRO A 311 -5.44 -9.34 9.36
N ALA A 312 -6.69 -9.76 9.57
CA ALA A 312 -7.02 -11.17 9.85
C ALA A 312 -6.61 -12.12 8.71
N ILE A 313 -6.76 -11.68 7.46
CA ILE A 313 -6.37 -12.43 6.26
C ILE A 313 -4.84 -12.42 6.12
N LEU A 314 -4.22 -11.25 6.27
CA LEU A 314 -2.79 -11.07 6.04
C LEU A 314 -1.93 -11.75 7.12
N LYS A 315 -2.40 -11.76 8.37
CA LYS A 315 -1.79 -12.56 9.44
C LYS A 315 -1.76 -14.04 9.11
N LYS A 316 -2.87 -14.59 8.58
CA LYS A 316 -2.94 -15.99 8.16
C LYS A 316 -1.97 -16.27 7.01
N TYR A 317 -1.87 -15.36 6.05
CA TYR A 317 -0.89 -15.46 4.96
C TYR A 317 0.56 -15.50 5.46
N LEU A 318 0.93 -14.64 6.41
CA LEU A 318 2.27 -14.63 7.01
C LEU A 318 2.55 -15.90 7.81
N LEU A 319 1.58 -16.40 8.59
CA LEU A 319 1.71 -17.66 9.34
C LEU A 319 1.88 -18.88 8.42
N LEU A 320 1.41 -18.80 7.17
CA LEU A 320 1.62 -19.80 6.13
C LEU A 320 2.94 -19.59 5.36
N ASN A 321 3.88 -18.81 5.91
CA ASN A 321 5.15 -18.47 5.28
C ASN A 321 4.98 -17.86 3.87
N GLY A 322 3.92 -17.07 3.70
CA GLY A 322 3.58 -16.44 2.44
C GLY A 322 2.98 -17.38 1.39
N GLN A 323 2.46 -18.55 1.76
CA GLN A 323 1.64 -19.34 0.85
C GLN A 323 0.19 -18.85 0.86
N SER A 324 -0.54 -19.06 -0.24
CA SER A 324 -1.93 -18.57 -0.32
C SER A 324 -2.82 -19.15 0.79
N VAL A 325 -3.75 -18.33 1.26
CA VAL A 325 -4.73 -18.68 2.28
C VAL A 325 -5.71 -19.70 1.71
N GLN A 326 -5.57 -20.97 2.11
CA GLN A 326 -6.40 -22.07 1.60
C GLN A 326 -7.89 -21.91 1.97
N GLY A 327 -8.76 -22.49 1.13
CA GLY A 327 -10.17 -22.72 1.43
C GLY A 327 -11.16 -21.74 0.76
N ASP A 328 -10.68 -20.61 0.25
CA ASP A 328 -11.47 -19.66 -0.54
C ASP A 328 -10.54 -18.76 -1.35
N SER A 329 -10.80 -18.63 -2.65
CA SER A 329 -10.07 -17.69 -3.51
C SER A 329 -10.35 -16.23 -3.19
N GLY A 330 -11.29 -15.95 -2.29
CA GLY A 330 -11.76 -14.61 -2.01
C GLY A 330 -12.62 -14.09 -3.16
N SER A 331 -13.61 -13.29 -2.80
CA SER A 331 -14.42 -12.53 -3.74
C SER A 331 -13.72 -11.24 -4.18
N ASN A 332 -14.12 -10.69 -5.32
CA ASN A 332 -13.55 -9.47 -5.90
C ASN A 332 -13.50 -8.29 -4.89
N TRP A 333 -14.51 -8.13 -4.03
CA TRP A 333 -14.50 -7.06 -3.02
C TRP A 333 -13.47 -7.29 -1.92
N GLN A 334 -13.18 -8.54 -1.54
CA GLN A 334 -12.13 -8.87 -0.56
C GLN A 334 -10.74 -8.62 -1.16
N HIS A 335 -10.54 -8.92 -2.44
CA HIS A 335 -9.31 -8.57 -3.15
C HIS A 335 -9.08 -7.06 -3.13
N ALA A 336 -10.10 -6.28 -3.47
CA ALA A 336 -10.01 -4.82 -3.44
C ALA A 336 -9.76 -4.27 -2.03
N ALA A 337 -10.38 -4.87 -1.00
CA ALA A 337 -10.20 -4.47 0.39
C ALA A 337 -8.77 -4.72 0.89
N VAL A 338 -8.24 -5.91 0.60
CA VAL A 338 -6.87 -6.27 0.97
C VAL A 338 -5.84 -5.43 0.20
N PHE A 339 -6.04 -5.22 -1.10
CA PHE A 339 -5.15 -4.37 -1.90
C PHE A 339 -5.13 -2.92 -1.40
N CYS A 340 -6.29 -2.37 -1.01
CA CYS A 340 -6.39 -1.05 -0.39
C CYS A 340 -5.52 -0.96 0.87
N SER A 341 -5.62 -1.94 1.79
CA SER A 341 -4.80 -1.99 3.01
C SER A 341 -3.31 -1.98 2.72
N LEU A 342 -2.86 -2.76 1.73
CA LEU A 342 -1.45 -2.84 1.34
C LEU A 342 -0.95 -1.54 0.70
N CYS A 343 -1.77 -0.88 -0.12
CA CYS A 343 -1.42 0.41 -0.70
C CYS A 343 -1.28 1.48 0.39
N ARG A 344 -2.26 1.57 1.31
CA ARG A 344 -2.24 2.52 2.42
C ARG A 344 -1.04 2.27 3.35
N SER A 345 -0.71 1.00 3.63
CA SER A 345 0.44 0.68 4.50
C SER A 345 1.77 1.11 3.88
N LEU A 346 1.90 1.11 2.56
CA LEU A 346 3.06 1.63 1.82
C LEU A 346 3.08 3.16 1.69
N GLY A 347 2.04 3.86 2.17
CA GLY A 347 1.89 5.32 2.01
C GLY A 347 1.31 5.76 0.68
N ILE A 348 0.67 4.85 -0.08
CA ILE A 348 -0.02 5.16 -1.33
C ILE A 348 -1.50 5.47 -1.02
N PRO A 349 -1.96 6.71 -1.20
CA PRO A 349 -3.36 7.04 -0.98
C PRO A 349 -4.26 6.23 -1.92
N SER A 350 -5.25 5.54 -1.37
CA SER A 350 -6.08 4.63 -2.15
C SER A 350 -7.50 4.53 -1.61
N ARG A 351 -8.43 4.19 -2.51
CA ARG A 351 -9.84 3.99 -2.20
C ARG A 351 -10.42 2.83 -3.01
N ILE A 352 -11.55 2.30 -2.55
CA ILE A 352 -12.30 1.26 -3.25
C ILE A 352 -13.46 1.91 -3.98
N VAL A 353 -13.69 1.49 -5.22
CA VAL A 353 -14.79 1.96 -6.06
C VAL A 353 -15.67 0.77 -6.41
N THR A 354 -16.98 0.94 -6.22
CA THR A 354 -17.99 -0.02 -6.66
C THR A 354 -18.59 0.45 -7.96
N VAL A 355 -18.51 -0.39 -8.98
CA VAL A 355 -19.20 -0.24 -10.26
C VAL A 355 -20.41 -1.16 -10.25
N TYR A 356 -21.60 -0.56 -10.25
CA TYR A 356 -22.84 -1.31 -10.40
C TYR A 356 -23.08 -1.65 -11.86
N ASN A 357 -23.71 -2.81 -12.09
CA ASN A 357 -24.01 -3.29 -13.43
C ASN A 357 -22.77 -3.35 -14.33
N ALA A 358 -21.64 -3.82 -13.80
CA ALA A 358 -20.39 -3.91 -14.53
C ALA A 358 -20.43 -5.03 -15.58
N THR A 359 -19.88 -4.77 -16.77
CA THR A 359 -19.75 -5.76 -17.83
C THR A 359 -18.35 -6.36 -17.85
N CYS A 360 -18.21 -7.64 -17.56
CA CYS A 360 -16.94 -8.36 -17.56
C CYS A 360 -16.89 -9.33 -18.76
N GLY A 361 -15.84 -9.25 -19.59
CA GLY A 361 -15.66 -10.11 -20.77
C GLY A 361 -15.56 -9.32 -22.06
N ALA A 362 -14.33 -9.03 -22.50
CA ALA A 362 -14.00 -8.03 -23.52
C ALA A 362 -14.41 -8.35 -24.98
N GLN A 363 -15.29 -9.32 -25.26
CA GLN A 363 -15.62 -9.69 -26.65
C GLN A 363 -17.08 -9.99 -26.94
N GLU A 364 -17.95 -10.10 -25.94
CA GLU A 364 -19.35 -10.38 -26.17
C GLU A 364 -20.19 -9.17 -25.79
N GLN A 365 -20.84 -8.55 -26.78
CA GLN A 365 -21.98 -7.68 -26.51
C GLN A 365 -22.96 -8.45 -25.63
N GLU A 366 -23.40 -7.83 -24.53
CA GLU A 366 -24.42 -8.43 -23.69
C GLU A 366 -25.69 -8.61 -24.53
N LYS A 367 -26.05 -9.87 -24.77
CA LYS A 367 -27.30 -10.26 -25.42
C LYS A 367 -28.25 -10.77 -24.36
N ILE A 368 -29.29 -9.99 -24.07
CA ILE A 368 -30.38 -10.42 -23.20
C ILE A 368 -31.48 -10.98 -24.10
N ASN A 369 -31.75 -12.28 -24.03
CA ASN A 369 -32.74 -12.93 -24.87
C ASN A 369 -34.10 -12.96 -24.15
N LEU A 370 -35.13 -12.36 -24.73
CA LEU A 370 -36.50 -12.51 -24.27
C LEU A 370 -37.16 -13.67 -25.01
N TYR A 371 -37.60 -14.72 -24.32
CA TYR A 371 -38.40 -15.80 -24.92
C TYR A 371 -39.88 -15.59 -24.62
N GLY A 372 -40.75 -15.57 -25.63
CA GLY A 372 -42.19 -15.61 -25.40
C GLY A 372 -42.61 -16.98 -24.85
N ASP A 373 -43.31 -17.04 -23.72
CA ASP A 373 -44.03 -18.25 -23.33
C ASP A 373 -45.24 -18.50 -24.26
N LYS A 374 -45.99 -19.61 -24.07
CA LYS A 374 -47.22 -19.90 -24.84
C LYS A 374 -48.32 -18.82 -24.72
N ARG A 375 -48.13 -17.81 -23.86
CA ARG A 375 -49.01 -16.66 -23.60
C ARG A 375 -48.39 -15.32 -24.06
N GLN A 376 -47.30 -15.36 -24.83
CA GLN A 376 -46.53 -14.19 -25.31
C GLN A 376 -45.91 -13.32 -24.21
N GLN A 377 -45.69 -13.84 -23.01
CA GLN A 377 -44.98 -13.10 -21.95
C GLN A 377 -43.46 -13.23 -22.13
N PRO A 378 -42.68 -12.14 -22.05
CA PRO A 378 -41.23 -12.19 -22.22
C PRO A 378 -40.53 -12.83 -21.02
N ILE A 379 -39.81 -13.94 -21.26
CA ILE A 379 -38.89 -14.58 -20.32
C ILE A 379 -37.50 -14.00 -20.56
N ILE A 380 -37.00 -13.22 -19.61
CA ILE A 380 -35.68 -12.60 -19.69
C ILE A 380 -34.60 -13.63 -19.36
N VAL A 381 -33.81 -14.04 -20.37
CA VAL A 381 -32.57 -14.79 -20.19
C VAL A 381 -31.40 -13.81 -20.34
N VAL A 382 -30.94 -13.29 -19.21
CA VAL A 382 -29.69 -12.52 -19.12
C VAL A 382 -28.52 -13.50 -19.15
N ASN A 383 -27.54 -13.27 -20.02
CA ASN A 383 -26.27 -13.97 -19.92
C ASN A 383 -25.53 -13.51 -18.66
N LYS A 384 -25.79 -14.18 -17.52
CA LYS A 384 -25.17 -13.89 -16.21
C LYS A 384 -23.63 -13.96 -16.23
N LYS A 385 -23.02 -14.51 -17.29
CA LYS A 385 -21.56 -14.53 -17.44
C LYS A 385 -20.97 -13.18 -17.81
N VAL A 386 -21.77 -12.25 -18.38
CA VAL A 386 -21.29 -10.97 -18.91
C VAL A 386 -21.51 -9.81 -17.94
N THR A 387 -22.62 -9.80 -17.19
CA THR A 387 -22.95 -8.69 -16.28
C THR A 387 -22.94 -9.09 -14.83
N ARG A 388 -22.19 -8.34 -14.02
CA ARG A 388 -22.13 -8.47 -12.56
C ARG A 388 -22.96 -7.36 -11.91
N PRO A 389 -23.75 -7.66 -10.86
CA PRO A 389 -24.56 -6.65 -10.17
C PRO A 389 -23.69 -5.55 -9.55
N TRP A 390 -22.50 -5.94 -9.10
CA TRP A 390 -21.44 -5.06 -8.64
C TRP A 390 -20.08 -5.66 -9.02
N TYR A 391 -19.11 -4.78 -9.20
CA TYR A 391 -17.71 -5.10 -9.43
C TYR A 391 -16.86 -4.01 -8.80
N LEU A 392 -15.80 -4.39 -8.10
CA LEU A 392 -15.00 -3.47 -7.32
C LEU A 392 -13.56 -3.46 -7.84
N TRP A 393 -12.97 -2.29 -7.82
CA TRP A 393 -11.54 -2.11 -8.02
C TRP A 393 -11.02 -1.07 -7.03
N ASN A 394 -9.72 -0.81 -7.10
CA ASN A 394 -9.08 0.24 -6.36
C ASN A 394 -8.77 1.42 -7.26
N GLU A 395 -8.82 2.61 -6.68
CA GLU A 395 -8.17 3.78 -7.26
C GLU A 395 -7.00 4.18 -6.35
N CYS A 396 -5.81 4.29 -6.94
CA CYS A 396 -4.59 4.74 -6.26
C CYS A 396 -4.23 6.12 -6.79
N TRP A 397 -3.96 7.07 -5.89
CA TRP A 397 -3.55 8.42 -6.27
C TRP A 397 -2.06 8.44 -6.62
N MET A 398 -1.74 8.92 -7.82
CA MET A 398 -0.35 9.19 -8.20
C MET A 398 -0.26 10.22 -9.33
N ARG A 399 0.85 10.96 -9.37
CA ARG A 399 1.32 11.65 -10.56
C ARG A 399 1.79 10.62 -11.58
N ARG A 400 1.45 10.84 -12.85
CA ARG A 400 1.80 9.96 -13.97
C ARG A 400 2.76 10.68 -14.91
N ASP A 401 4.04 10.61 -14.59
CA ASP A 401 5.11 11.28 -15.36
C ASP A 401 5.35 10.63 -16.74
N ASP A 402 4.74 9.47 -16.98
CA ASP A 402 4.84 8.66 -18.19
C ASP A 402 3.73 8.94 -19.23
N VAL A 403 2.74 9.78 -18.90
CA VAL A 403 1.64 10.20 -19.78
C VAL A 403 1.37 11.71 -19.61
N PRO A 404 0.55 12.35 -20.47
CA PRO A 404 0.26 13.79 -20.31
C PRO A 404 -0.32 14.12 -18.94
N ALA A 405 0.12 15.24 -18.34
CA ALA A 405 -0.09 15.58 -16.94
C ALA A 405 -1.57 15.56 -16.49
N GLN A 406 -2.52 15.88 -17.38
CA GLN A 406 -3.95 15.82 -17.10
C GLN A 406 -4.47 14.41 -16.77
N ASN A 407 -3.67 13.37 -17.00
CA ASN A 407 -3.97 11.97 -16.67
C ASN A 407 -3.39 11.52 -15.32
N SER A 408 -2.78 12.43 -14.57
CA SER A 408 -2.41 12.21 -13.16
C SER A 408 -3.63 12.20 -12.24
N GLY A 409 -3.43 11.81 -10.99
CA GLY A 409 -4.45 11.71 -9.96
C GLY A 409 -4.89 10.26 -9.77
N TRP A 410 -6.19 10.02 -9.66
CA TRP A 410 -6.73 8.67 -9.44
C TRP A 410 -6.49 7.73 -10.63
N GLN A 411 -5.87 6.59 -10.34
CA GLN A 411 -5.62 5.52 -11.30
C GLN A 411 -6.33 4.24 -10.87
N VAL A 412 -7.13 3.66 -11.76
CA VAL A 412 -7.79 2.36 -11.57
C VAL A 412 -6.74 1.25 -11.57
N VAL A 413 -6.74 0.45 -10.51
CA VAL A 413 -5.96 -0.78 -10.37
C VAL A 413 -6.90 -1.88 -9.93
N ASP A 414 -6.90 -2.99 -10.66
CA ASP A 414 -7.78 -4.12 -10.37
C ASP A 414 -6.95 -5.37 -10.12
N SER A 415 -6.97 -5.82 -8.86
CA SER A 415 -6.21 -6.96 -8.38
C SER A 415 -6.94 -8.30 -8.50
N SER A 416 -8.15 -8.29 -9.04
CA SER A 416 -8.99 -9.49 -9.22
C SER A 416 -9.10 -9.92 -10.68
N ALA A 417 -9.00 -8.97 -11.62
CA ALA A 417 -9.10 -9.21 -13.05
C ALA A 417 -7.86 -9.89 -13.64
N ILE A 418 -8.09 -10.75 -14.62
CA ILE A 418 -7.06 -11.37 -15.46
C ILE A 418 -6.95 -10.57 -16.78
N ASP A 419 -5.74 -10.22 -17.18
CA ASP A 419 -5.45 -9.73 -18.54
C ASP A 419 -5.75 -10.84 -19.54
N TYR A 420 -6.72 -10.63 -20.44
CA TYR A 420 -7.15 -11.65 -21.39
C TYR A 420 -6.07 -12.06 -22.39
N ASN A 421 -5.16 -11.14 -22.75
CA ASN A 421 -4.09 -11.36 -23.71
C ASN A 421 -2.95 -12.13 -23.07
N THR A 422 -2.56 -11.73 -21.86
CA THR A 422 -1.37 -12.29 -21.20
C THR A 422 -1.69 -13.36 -20.16
N LYS A 423 -2.98 -13.58 -19.87
CA LYS A 423 -3.51 -14.49 -18.84
C LYS A 423 -2.93 -14.25 -17.44
N MET A 424 -2.43 -13.04 -17.17
CA MET A 424 -1.85 -12.64 -15.88
C MET A 424 -2.74 -11.62 -15.17
N ARG A 425 -2.83 -11.69 -13.84
CA ARG A 425 -3.63 -10.73 -13.05
C ARG A 425 -2.91 -9.41 -12.80
N ARG A 426 -2.99 -8.45 -13.71
CA ARG A 426 -2.22 -7.19 -13.58
C ARG A 426 -2.89 -5.99 -14.27
N ILE A 427 -4.16 -5.75 -14.00
CA ILE A 427 -4.91 -4.66 -14.66
C ILE A 427 -4.62 -3.31 -13.98
N GLY A 428 -4.33 -2.29 -14.81
CA GLY A 428 -3.96 -0.94 -14.38
C GLY A 428 -2.45 -0.75 -14.12
N PRO A 429 -2.02 0.45 -13.71
CA PRO A 429 -2.83 1.63 -13.41
C PRO A 429 -3.36 2.34 -14.66
N CYS A 430 -4.67 2.54 -14.70
CA CYS A 430 -5.37 3.27 -15.77
C CYS A 430 -5.89 4.61 -15.27
N SER A 431 -5.65 5.69 -16.00
CA SER A 431 -6.09 7.03 -15.61
C SER A 431 -7.61 7.15 -15.65
N VAL A 432 -8.23 7.54 -14.52
CA VAL A 432 -9.66 7.85 -14.46
C VAL A 432 -10.02 9.01 -15.39
N ALA A 433 -9.11 9.99 -15.54
CA ALA A 433 -9.30 11.09 -16.49
C ALA A 433 -9.28 10.58 -17.94
N ALA A 434 -8.39 9.64 -18.27
CA ALA A 434 -8.34 9.03 -19.60
C ALA A 434 -9.64 8.27 -19.92
N LEU A 435 -10.19 7.54 -18.96
CA LEU A 435 -11.49 6.87 -19.09
C LEU A 435 -12.62 7.87 -19.35
N LYS A 436 -12.66 8.97 -18.58
CA LYS A 436 -13.67 10.02 -18.72
C LYS A 436 -13.66 10.70 -20.10
N TYR A 437 -12.46 10.95 -20.64
CA TYR A 437 -12.31 11.66 -21.92
C TYR A 437 -12.12 10.71 -23.12
N GLY A 438 -12.24 9.39 -22.94
CA GLY A 438 -12.14 8.41 -24.02
C GLY A 438 -10.73 8.30 -24.64
N SER A 439 -9.68 8.58 -23.87
CA SER A 439 -8.28 8.48 -24.34
C SER A 439 -7.77 7.04 -24.29
N LEU A 440 -8.40 6.14 -25.05
CA LEU A 440 -8.25 4.69 -24.93
C LEU A 440 -6.85 4.15 -25.31
N ALA A 441 -6.07 4.91 -26.06
CA ALA A 441 -4.71 4.51 -26.44
C ALA A 441 -3.69 4.64 -25.30
N LEU A 442 -4.06 5.28 -24.18
CA LEU A 442 -3.15 5.43 -23.05
C LEU A 442 -2.95 4.11 -22.32
N LYS A 443 -1.70 3.83 -21.94
CA LYS A 443 -1.37 2.74 -21.03
C LYS A 443 -1.86 3.08 -19.61
N TRP A 444 -2.34 2.13 -18.82
CA TRP A 444 -2.42 0.69 -19.06
C TRP A 444 -3.87 0.21 -19.10
N ASP A 445 -4.17 -0.78 -19.95
CA ASP A 445 -5.46 -1.50 -20.02
C ASP A 445 -6.71 -0.58 -20.11
N THR A 446 -6.54 0.62 -20.68
CA THR A 446 -7.62 1.62 -20.76
C THR A 446 -8.82 1.13 -21.58
N PRO A 447 -8.66 0.48 -22.75
CA PRO A 447 -9.79 -0.07 -23.49
C PRO A 447 -10.58 -1.12 -22.69
N GLU A 448 -9.87 -2.00 -21.99
CA GLU A 448 -10.46 -3.06 -21.18
C GLU A 448 -11.29 -2.48 -20.04
N ILE A 449 -10.73 -1.54 -19.26
CA ILE A 449 -11.45 -0.90 -18.16
C ILE A 449 -12.59 -0.01 -18.67
N TYR A 450 -12.40 0.69 -19.79
CA TYR A 450 -13.46 1.47 -20.42
C TYR A 450 -14.65 0.59 -20.82
N SER A 451 -14.39 -0.63 -21.31
CA SER A 451 -15.43 -1.58 -21.67
C SER A 451 -16.27 -2.02 -20.48
N VAL A 452 -15.68 -2.10 -19.27
CA VAL A 452 -16.41 -2.43 -18.04
C VAL A 452 -17.44 -1.36 -17.67
N LEU A 453 -17.15 -0.10 -18.01
CA LEU A 453 -17.97 1.06 -17.70
C LEU A 453 -19.01 1.41 -18.79
N ASN A 454 -18.65 1.19 -20.06
CA ASN A 454 -19.36 1.79 -21.20
C ASN A 454 -19.79 0.78 -22.27
N ALA A 455 -19.79 -0.54 -21.98
CA ALA A 455 -20.30 -1.50 -22.95
C ALA A 455 -21.79 -1.27 -23.26
N ASN A 456 -22.12 -1.28 -24.55
CA ASN A 456 -23.51 -1.23 -25.00
C ASN A 456 -24.22 -2.54 -24.65
N ARG A 457 -25.44 -2.40 -24.15
CA ARG A 457 -26.37 -3.51 -23.91
C ARG A 457 -27.38 -3.60 -25.02
N SER A 458 -27.57 -4.79 -25.56
CA SER A 458 -28.54 -5.04 -26.62
C SER A 458 -29.54 -6.09 -26.16
N TYR A 459 -30.81 -5.72 -26.16
CA TYR A 459 -31.91 -6.60 -25.81
C TYR A 459 -32.45 -7.24 -27.09
N TRP A 460 -32.55 -8.56 -27.11
CA TRP A 460 -33.02 -9.31 -28.27
C TRP A 460 -34.24 -10.13 -27.88
N LEU A 461 -35.34 -9.97 -28.60
CA LEU A 461 -36.45 -10.92 -28.55
C LEU A 461 -36.08 -12.13 -29.39
N VAL A 462 -36.11 -13.34 -28.80
CA VAL A 462 -35.82 -14.60 -29.49
C VAL A 462 -37.13 -15.38 -29.64
N TYR A 463 -37.51 -15.63 -30.88
CA TYR A 463 -38.72 -16.36 -31.22
C TYR A 463 -38.50 -17.87 -31.18
N PRO A 464 -39.56 -18.70 -31.07
CA PRO A 464 -39.46 -20.16 -31.04
C PRO A 464 -38.78 -20.79 -32.26
N ASP A 465 -38.82 -20.11 -33.41
CA ASP A 465 -38.15 -20.51 -34.66
C ASP A 465 -36.65 -20.16 -34.69
N GLY A 466 -36.13 -19.54 -33.62
CA GLY A 466 -34.75 -19.09 -33.49
C GLY A 466 -34.45 -17.72 -34.08
N SER A 467 -35.42 -17.06 -34.73
CA SER A 467 -35.27 -15.70 -35.24
C SER A 467 -35.13 -14.69 -34.09
N LYS A 468 -34.45 -13.57 -34.35
CA LYS A 468 -34.12 -12.55 -33.34
C LYS A 468 -34.50 -11.16 -33.79
N LYS A 469 -35.05 -10.36 -32.87
CA LYS A 469 -35.36 -8.94 -33.10
C LYS A 469 -34.73 -8.08 -32.00
N LEU A 470 -33.92 -7.10 -32.37
CA LEU A 470 -33.39 -6.10 -31.43
C LEU A 470 -34.54 -5.21 -30.96
N ILE A 471 -34.59 -4.92 -29.67
CA ILE A 471 -35.62 -4.07 -29.04
C ILE A 471 -35.01 -2.95 -28.20
#